data_AF-A0A352MU19-F1
#
_entry.id   AF-A0A352MU19-F1
#
_cell.length_a   1.000
_cell.length_b   1.000
_cell.length_c   1.000
_cell.angle_alpha   90.00
_cell.angle_beta   90.00
_cell.angle_gamma   90.00
#
_symmetry.space_group_name_H-M   'P 1'
#
loop_
_entity.id
_entity.type
_entity.pdbx_description
1 polymer ?
#
loop_
_entity_poly.entity_id
_entity_poly.type
_entity_poly.pdbx_seq_one_letter_code
_entity_poly.pdbx_strand_id
1 'polypeptide(L)'
;MLILTIIREAEEELGISLNKNDITFVGSSISTNVQGDIVNNHFNEFYIVNKDIDETTLKLQEEEVSEVKWVDKNEIIERIKDNCNGITAKEGCWEYLIKYYDWKENQ
;
A
#
# COMPACT_ATOMS: atom_id res chain seq x y z
N MET A 1 -5.53 9.63 13.30
CA MET A 1 -4.06 9.75 13.41
C MET A 1 -3.37 9.24 12.15
N LEU A 2 -3.77 8.07 11.63
CA LEU A 2 -3.07 7.39 10.53
C LEU A 2 -3.15 8.08 9.15
N ILE A 3 -4.29 8.72 8.82
CA ILE A 3 -4.42 9.46 7.54
C ILE A 3 -3.42 10.62 7.42
N LEU A 4 -3.12 11.33 8.51
CA LEU A 4 -2.14 12.43 8.47
C LEU A 4 -0.72 11.91 8.26
N THR A 5 -0.40 10.73 8.80
CA THR A 5 0.87 10.06 8.55
C THR A 5 1.00 9.68 7.08
N ILE A 6 -0.04 9.09 6.48
CA ILE A 6 -0.03 8.75 5.04
C ILE A 6 0.24 9.99 4.17
N ILE A 7 -0.42 11.11 4.47
CA ILE A 7 -0.21 12.36 3.73
C ILE A 7 1.23 12.86 3.88
N ARG A 8 1.79 12.81 5.10
CA ARG A 8 3.16 13.25 5.37
C ARG A 8 4.19 12.38 4.66
N GLU A 9 4.13 11.05 4.81
CA GLU A 9 5.11 10.14 4.19
C GLU A 9 5.02 10.21 2.66
N ALA A 10 3.82 10.30 2.08
CA ALA A 10 3.67 10.44 0.63
C ALA A 10 4.29 11.73 0.08
N GLU A 11 4.27 12.82 0.86
CA GLU A 11 4.93 14.06 0.51
C GLU A 11 6.44 13.98 0.70
N GLU A 12 6.92 13.40 1.81
CA GLU A 12 8.35 13.30 2.13
C GLU A 12 9.09 12.31 1.23
N GLU A 13 8.55 11.10 1.02
CA GLU A 13 9.22 10.03 0.28
C GLU A 13 9.05 10.15 -1.24
N LEU A 14 7.89 10.64 -1.71
CA LEU A 14 7.51 10.64 -3.13
C LEU A 14 7.24 12.04 -3.70
N GLY A 15 7.09 13.07 -2.86
CA GLY A 15 6.70 14.42 -3.31
C GLY A 15 5.22 14.54 -3.71
N ILE A 16 4.36 13.62 -3.27
CA ILE A 16 2.93 13.59 -3.65
C ILE A 16 2.11 14.31 -2.59
N SER A 17 1.49 15.42 -2.98
CA SER A 17 0.51 16.10 -2.12
C SER A 17 -0.82 15.34 -2.14
N LEU A 18 -1.30 14.86 -0.98
CA LEU A 18 -2.54 14.11 -0.85
C LEU A 18 -3.58 14.83 0.00
N ASN A 19 -4.84 14.65 -0.37
CA ASN A 19 -5.99 15.14 0.36
C ASN A 19 -6.68 13.96 1.05
N LYS A 20 -7.42 14.20 2.15
CA LYS A 20 -8.17 13.12 2.83
C LYS A 20 -9.17 12.40 1.92
N ASN A 21 -9.71 13.10 0.92
CA ASN A 21 -10.67 12.53 -0.04
C ASN A 21 -9.99 11.62 -1.08
N ASP A 22 -8.67 11.73 -1.26
CA ASP A 22 -7.91 10.87 -2.18
C ASP A 22 -7.68 9.48 -1.56
N ILE A 23 -7.83 9.36 -0.24
CA ILE A 23 -7.46 8.19 0.56
C ILE A 23 -8.73 7.40 0.95
N THR A 24 -8.78 6.14 0.54
CA THR A 24 -9.85 5.20 0.87
C THR A 24 -9.33 4.12 1.81
N PHE A 25 -9.97 3.97 2.98
CA PHE A 25 -9.69 2.82 3.85
C PHE A 25 -10.29 1.55 3.24
N VAL A 26 -9.48 0.49 3.12
CA VAL A 26 -9.91 -0.78 2.51
C VAL A 26 -9.99 -1.94 3.52
N GLY A 27 -9.40 -1.79 4.70
CA GLY A 27 -9.58 -2.74 5.78
C GLY A 27 -8.41 -2.77 6.77
N SER A 28 -8.54 -3.60 7.81
CA SER A 28 -7.50 -3.80 8.80
C SER A 28 -7.36 -5.27 9.18
N SER A 29 -6.16 -5.65 9.61
CA SER A 29 -5.84 -6.99 10.09
C SER A 29 -5.14 -6.91 11.44
N ILE A 30 -5.41 -7.90 12.29
CA ILE A 30 -4.67 -8.15 13.53
C ILE A 30 -3.88 -9.43 13.31
N SER A 31 -2.56 -9.36 13.43
CA SER A 31 -1.73 -10.56 13.55
C SER A 31 -1.14 -10.64 14.95
N THR A 32 -1.37 -11.78 15.60
CA THR A 32 -0.79 -12.10 16.90
C THR A 32 0.29 -13.15 16.69
N ASN A 33 1.54 -12.79 16.96
CA ASN A 33 2.66 -13.74 16.99
C ASN A 33 3.09 -13.94 18.44
N VAL A 34 3.02 -15.17 18.92
CA VAL A 34 3.48 -15.51 20.27
C VAL A 34 4.80 -16.25 20.14
N GLN A 35 5.88 -15.65 20.67
CA GLN A 35 7.20 -16.26 20.69
C GLN A 35 7.73 -16.28 22.13
N GLY A 36 7.66 -17.44 22.78
CA GLY A 36 7.92 -17.58 24.22
C GLY A 36 6.91 -16.76 25.03
N ASP A 37 7.40 -15.89 25.91
CA ASP A 37 6.58 -15.01 26.75
C ASP A 37 6.17 -13.69 26.06
N ILE A 38 6.60 -13.47 24.80
CA ILE A 38 6.30 -12.24 24.06
C ILE A 38 5.09 -12.46 23.16
N VAL A 39 4.04 -11.67 23.39
CA VAL A 39 2.87 -11.56 22.51
C VAL A 39 3.05 -10.31 21.66
N ASN A 40 3.37 -10.48 20.39
CA ASN A 40 3.44 -9.39 19.43
C ASN A 40 2.10 -9.27 18.70
N ASN A 41 1.33 -8.24 19.03
CA ASN A 41 0.07 -7.90 18.35
C ASN A 41 0.35 -6.77 17.35
N HIS A 42 0.43 -7.10 16.07
CA HIS A 42 0.48 -6.12 15.01
C HIS A 42 -0.94 -5.80 14.52
N PHE A 43 -1.31 -4.54 14.62
CA PHE A 43 -2.51 -4.00 13.99
C PHE A 43 -2.10 -3.27 12.71
N ASN A 44 -2.51 -3.80 11.56
CA ASN A 44 -2.22 -3.20 10.26
C ASN A 44 -3.49 -2.65 9.66
N GLU A 45 -3.45 -1.40 9.19
CA GLU A 45 -4.50 -0.78 8.42
C GLU A 45 -4.05 -0.59 6.97
N PHE A 46 -4.96 -0.85 6.03
CA PHE A 46 -4.69 -0.78 4.61
C PHE A 46 -5.55 0.32 3.98
N TYR A 47 -4.90 1.09 3.12
CA TYR A 47 -5.47 2.26 2.46
C TYR A 47 -5.11 2.24 0.98
N ILE A 48 -5.99 2.76 0.13
CA ILE A 48 -5.77 2.97 -1.31
C ILE A 48 -5.90 4.45 -1.62
N VAL A 49 -4.93 4.99 -2.35
CA VAL A 49 -4.98 6.34 -2.91
C VAL A 49 -5.48 6.26 -4.34
N ASN A 50 -6.54 7.01 -4.66
CA ASN A 50 -7.01 7.17 -6.04
C ASN A 50 -6.73 8.60 -6.48
N LYS A 51 -5.62 8.78 -7.20
CA LYS A 51 -5.18 10.08 -7.71
C LYS A 51 -4.41 9.88 -9.01
N ASP A 52 -4.61 10.79 -9.96
CA ASP A 52 -3.78 10.86 -11.15
C ASP A 52 -2.44 11.50 -10.78
N ILE A 53 -1.34 10.77 -11.01
CA ILE A 53 0.00 11.13 -10.59
C ILE A 53 0.91 11.06 -11.81
N ASP A 54 1.62 12.15 -12.07
CA ASP A 54 2.65 12.20 -13.10
C ASP A 54 4.00 11.80 -12.49
N GLU A 55 4.53 10.63 -12.87
CA GLU A 55 5.79 10.11 -12.32
C GLU A 55 6.98 11.04 -12.58
N THR A 56 6.92 11.89 -13.62
CA THR A 56 8.00 12.82 -13.97
C THR A 56 8.10 14.00 -13.00
N THR A 57 7.05 14.21 -12.20
CA THR A 57 6.98 15.29 -11.20
C THR A 57 7.36 14.85 -9.79
N LEU A 58 7.57 13.55 -9.59
CA LEU A 58 7.91 12.98 -8.28
C LEU A 58 9.26 13.50 -7.80
N LYS A 59 9.36 13.70 -6.49
CA LYS A 59 10.59 14.06 -5.81
C LYS A 59 10.90 12.95 -4.82
N LEU A 60 11.74 12.02 -5.24
CA LEU A 60 12.05 10.83 -4.46
C LEU A 60 13.05 11.15 -3.36
N GLN A 61 12.77 10.69 -2.15
CA GLN A 61 13.78 10.63 -1.10
C GLN A 61 14.70 9.43 -1.36
N GLU A 62 15.88 9.67 -1.94
CA GLU A 62 16.81 8.63 -2.38
C GLU A 62 17.24 7.64 -1.27
N GLU A 63 17.13 8.04 0.00
CA GLU A 63 17.44 7.20 1.17
C GLU A 63 16.39 6.10 1.43
N GLU A 64 15.13 6.34 1.05
CA GLU A 64 13.99 5.43 1.29
C GLU A 64 13.46 4.84 -0.04
N VAL A 65 13.56 5.57 -1.15
CA VAL A 65 12.98 5.22 -2.46
C VAL A 65 14.06 5.21 -3.53
N SER A 66 14.30 4.03 -4.11
CA SER A 66 15.30 3.85 -5.18
C SER A 66 14.75 4.09 -6.58
N GLU A 67 13.49 3.71 -6.85
CA GLU A 67 12.85 3.83 -8.16
C GLU A 67 11.32 3.81 -8.00
N VAL A 68 10.61 4.48 -8.91
CA VAL A 68 9.15 4.41 -9.04
C VAL A 68 8.78 4.07 -10.47
N LYS A 69 7.78 3.20 -10.62
CA LYS A 69 7.19 2.84 -11.91
C LYS A 69 5.72 2.51 -11.75
N TRP A 70 4.94 2.77 -12.80
CA TRP A 70 3.60 2.21 -12.90
C TRP A 70 3.65 0.73 -13.24
N VAL A 71 2.66 0.01 -12.73
CA VAL A 71 2.46 -1.41 -13.01
C VAL A 71 1.00 -1.60 -13.38
N ASP A 72 0.77 -2.35 -14.45
CA ASP A 72 -0.58 -2.69 -14.88
C ASP A 72 -1.31 -3.54 -13.84
N LYS A 73 -2.62 -3.32 -13.68
CA LYS A 73 -3.47 -4.08 -12.75
C LYS A 73 -3.34 -5.59 -12.94
N ASN A 74 -3.34 -6.06 -14.20
CA ASN A 74 -3.26 -7.49 -14.47
C ASN A 74 -1.87 -8.04 -14.14
N GLU A 75 -0.82 -7.28 -14.46
CA GLU A 75 0.57 -7.66 -14.17
C GLU A 75 0.80 -7.82 -12.66
N ILE A 76 0.32 -6.87 -11.83
CA ILE A 76 0.49 -6.98 -10.38
C ILE A 76 -0.28 -8.18 -9.82
N ILE A 77 -1.49 -8.46 -10.32
CA ILE A 77 -2.29 -9.62 -9.90
C ILE A 77 -1.59 -10.94 -10.25
N GLU A 78 -0.96 -11.03 -11.42
CA GLU A 78 -0.18 -12.21 -11.82
C GLU A 78 1.03 -12.41 -10.91
N ARG A 79 1.78 -11.35 -10.60
CA ARG A 79 2.93 -11.41 -9.68
C ARG A 79 2.54 -11.84 -8.27
N ILE A 80 1.38 -11.38 -7.77
CA ILE A 80 0.85 -11.80 -6.47
C ILE A 80 0.54 -13.31 -6.48
N LYS A 81 -0.10 -13.80 -7.55
CA LYS A 81 -0.43 -15.23 -7.71
C LYS A 81 0.80 -16.11 -7.88
N ASP A 82 1.86 -15.57 -8.47
CA ASP A 82 3.17 -16.23 -8.62
C ASP A 82 4.04 -16.04 -7.36
N ASN A 83 3.48 -16.29 -6.16
CA ASN A 83 4.18 -16.18 -4.88
C ASN A 83 4.93 -14.85 -4.66
N CYS A 84 4.30 -13.72 -5.01
CA CYS A 84 4.90 -12.39 -4.90
C CYS A 84 6.23 -12.25 -5.67
N ASN A 85 6.36 -12.89 -6.84
CA ASN A 85 7.58 -12.85 -7.64
C ASN A 85 7.96 -11.40 -8.03
N GLY A 86 9.15 -10.97 -7.60
CA GLY A 86 9.67 -9.64 -7.87
C GLY A 86 8.92 -8.50 -7.14
N ILE A 87 8.11 -8.82 -6.14
CA ILE A 87 7.44 -7.86 -5.24
C ILE A 87 7.60 -8.29 -3.77
N THR A 88 7.20 -7.43 -2.83
CA THR A 88 7.33 -7.76 -1.40
C THR A 88 6.42 -8.93 -1.01
N ALA A 89 6.91 -9.82 -0.14
CA ALA A 89 6.15 -10.96 0.38
C ALA A 89 5.16 -10.57 1.50
N LYS A 90 4.80 -9.28 1.64
CA LYS A 90 3.78 -8.82 2.60
C LYS A 90 2.38 -9.14 2.07
N GLU A 91 1.98 -10.41 2.14
CA GLU A 91 0.72 -10.93 1.57
C GLU A 91 -0.52 -10.11 1.97
N GLY A 92 -0.58 -9.61 3.22
CA GLY A 92 -1.69 -8.81 3.71
C GLY A 92 -2.02 -7.61 2.82
N CYS A 93 -1.04 -6.83 2.35
CA CYS A 93 -1.37 -5.66 1.51
C CYS A 93 -1.97 -6.07 0.17
N TRP A 94 -1.49 -7.17 -0.41
CA TRP A 94 -1.96 -7.70 -1.68
C TRP A 94 -3.36 -8.29 -1.60
N GLU A 95 -3.70 -8.96 -0.51
CA GLU A 95 -5.05 -9.46 -0.28
C GLU A 95 -6.09 -8.33 -0.24
N TYR A 96 -5.80 -7.23 0.46
CA TYR A 96 -6.71 -6.08 0.50
C TYR A 96 -6.76 -5.32 -0.82
N LEU A 97 -5.67 -5.31 -1.60
CA LEU A 97 -5.68 -4.76 -2.96
C LEU A 97 -6.63 -5.55 -3.88
N ILE A 98 -6.58 -6.89 -3.85
CA ILE A 98 -7.48 -7.74 -4.65
C ILE A 98 -8.93 -7.51 -4.22
N LYS A 99 -9.22 -7.53 -2.91
CA LYS A 99 -10.56 -7.23 -2.37
C LYS A 99 -11.08 -5.86 -2.81
N TYR A 100 -10.20 -4.86 -2.88
CA TYR A 100 -10.55 -3.53 -3.35
C TYR A 100 -10.93 -3.52 -4.84
N TYR A 101 -10.18 -4.24 -5.69
CA TYR A 101 -10.54 -4.37 -7.10
C TYR A 101 -11.87 -5.10 -7.29
N ASP A 102 -12.10 -6.19 -6.57
CA ASP A 102 -13.37 -6.92 -6.61
C ASP A 102 -14.53 -6.02 -6.17
N TRP A 103 -14.33 -5.22 -5.12
CA TRP A 103 -15.34 -4.26 -4.65
C TRP A 103 -15.66 -3.20 -5.71
N LYS A 104 -14.66 -2.68 -6.42
CA LYS A 104 -14.82 -1.68 -7.48
C LYS A 104 -15.56 -2.22 -8.71
N GLU A 105 -15.36 -3.48 -9.07
CA GLU A 105 -16.03 -4.11 -10.21
C GLU A 105 -17.51 -4.43 -9.94
N ASN A 106 -17.89 -4.53 -8.67
CA ASN A 106 -19.27 -4.79 -8.23
C ASN A 106 -20.07 -3.52 -7.88
N GLN A 107 -19.56 -2.33 -8.20
CA GLN A 107 -20.27 -1.04 -8.09
C GLN A 107 -20.93 -0.64 -9.41
#